data_AF-A0A936BNZ1-F1
#
_entry.id   AF-A0A936BNZ1-F1
#
_cell.length_a   1.000
_cell.length_b   1.000
_cell.length_c   1.000
_cell.angle_alpha   90.00
_cell.angle_beta   90.00
_cell.angle_gamma   90.00
#
_symmetry.space_group_name_H-M   'P 1'
#
loop_
_entity.id
_entity.type
_entity.pdbx_description
1 polymer ?
#
loop_
_entity_poly.entity_id
_entity_poly.type
_entity_poly.pdbx_seq_one_letter_code
_entity_poly.pdbx_strand_id
1 'polypeptide(L)'
;MDIGRHHQPGSNGLTLDREGRLLINQHGHRRVLRVERTGALTVLADHFEGRRLNSPNDLVFRSDGSLYFTDPPFGLPRVFEDPAKETPWSGVYRLEDGRLKLLTRELRSPNGLAFSPDNRTL
;
A
#
# COMPACT_ATOMS: atom_id res chain seq x y z
N MET A 1 -16.37 -3.80 6.11
CA MET A 1 -16.11 -2.35 6.10
C MET A 1 -17.44 -1.67 5.84
N ASP A 2 -17.76 -0.61 6.58
CA ASP A 2 -18.96 0.19 6.36
C ASP A 2 -18.67 1.24 5.27
N ILE A 3 -19.13 0.97 4.04
CA ILE A 3 -18.86 1.80 2.86
C ILE A 3 -19.40 3.23 3.00
N GLY A 4 -20.42 3.47 3.84
CA GLY A 4 -21.02 4.80 4.02
C GLY A 4 -20.14 5.78 4.81
N ARG A 5 -19.11 5.26 5.51
CA ARG A 5 -18.18 6.08 6.31
C ARG A 5 -16.89 6.45 5.58
N HIS A 6 -16.51 5.69 4.55
CA HIS A 6 -15.25 5.90 3.83
C HIS A 6 -15.47 6.76 2.59
N HIS A 7 -14.67 7.81 2.43
CA HIS A 7 -14.71 8.65 1.22
C HIS A 7 -14.19 7.93 -0.03
N GLN A 8 -13.22 7.03 0.14
CA GLN A 8 -12.60 6.26 -0.94
C GLN A 8 -12.41 4.80 -0.51
N PRO A 9 -13.47 3.97 -0.45
CA PRO A 9 -13.38 2.60 0.04
C PRO A 9 -12.72 1.63 -0.95
N GLY A 10 -12.67 2.01 -2.23
CA GLY A 10 -12.25 1.16 -3.35
C GLY A 10 -10.75 1.05 -3.57
N SER A 11 -10.37 0.82 -4.83
CA SER A 11 -8.97 0.82 -5.29
C SER A 11 -8.42 2.24 -5.34
N ASN A 12 -7.10 2.37 -5.13
CA ASN A 12 -6.36 3.59 -5.40
C ASN A 12 -5.23 3.30 -6.40
N GLY A 13 -3.97 3.20 -5.96
CA GLY A 13 -2.86 2.82 -6.81
C GLY A 13 -3.02 1.42 -7.41
N LEU A 14 -2.58 1.29 -8.67
CA LEU A 14 -2.62 0.07 -9.47
C LEU A 14 -1.28 -0.13 -10.16
N THR A 15 -0.81 -1.38 -10.25
CA THR A 15 0.35 -1.72 -11.08
C THR A 15 0.26 -3.18 -11.55
N LEU A 16 1.14 -3.59 -12.47
CA LEU A 16 1.26 -4.97 -12.91
C LEU A 16 2.58 -5.55 -12.41
N ASP A 17 2.56 -6.81 -11.96
CA ASP A 17 3.81 -7.56 -11.77
C ASP A 17 4.39 -8.05 -13.11
N ARG A 18 5.54 -8.73 -13.04
CA ARG A 18 6.25 -9.25 -14.22
C ARG A 18 5.47 -10.32 -14.96
N GLU A 19 4.54 -10.98 -14.29
CA GLU A 19 3.65 -11.96 -14.88
C GLU A 19 2.38 -11.30 -15.47
N GLY A 20 2.24 -9.98 -15.36
CA GLY A 20 1.08 -9.23 -15.84
C GLY A 20 -0.15 -9.38 -14.93
N ARG A 21 0.00 -9.78 -13.67
CA ARG A 21 -1.09 -9.80 -12.68
C ARG A 21 -1.28 -8.41 -12.10
N LEU A 22 -2.52 -8.05 -11.82
CA LEU A 22 -2.88 -6.75 -11.28
C LEU A 22 -2.64 -6.69 -9.78
N LEU A 23 -1.94 -5.67 -9.32
CA LEU A 23 -1.83 -5.30 -7.92
C LEU A 23 -2.65 -4.04 -7.64
N ILE A 24 -3.29 -4.03 -6.47
CA ILE A 24 -4.24 -3.00 -6.07
C ILE A 24 -3.97 -2.57 -4.65
N ASN A 25 -3.77 -1.28 -4.45
CA ASN A 25 -3.91 -0.65 -3.16
C ASN A 25 -5.40 -0.45 -2.85
N GLN A 26 -5.90 -1.11 -1.81
CA GLN A 26 -7.32 -1.10 -1.44
C GLN A 26 -7.53 -0.33 -0.14
N HIS A 27 -7.86 0.96 -0.26
CA HIS A 27 -7.98 1.90 0.86
C HIS A 27 -8.88 1.39 1.99
N GLY A 28 -10.14 1.09 1.70
CA GLY A 28 -11.10 0.80 2.76
C GLY A 28 -10.83 -0.53 3.48
N HIS A 29 -10.16 -1.48 2.82
CA HIS A 29 -9.71 -2.71 3.46
C HIS A 29 -8.33 -2.59 4.12
N ARG A 30 -7.61 -1.49 3.85
CA ARG A 30 -6.31 -1.14 4.42
C ARG A 30 -5.24 -2.18 4.04
N ARG A 31 -5.17 -2.54 2.75
CA ARG A 31 -4.30 -3.62 2.26
C ARG A 31 -3.82 -3.43 0.82
N VAL A 32 -2.74 -4.14 0.50
CA VAL A 32 -2.24 -4.40 -0.86
C VAL A 32 -2.73 -5.77 -1.30
N LEU A 33 -3.35 -5.83 -2.48
CA LEU A 33 -3.90 -7.03 -3.09
C LEU A 33 -3.18 -7.37 -4.39
N ARG A 34 -3.18 -8.66 -4.74
CA ARG A 34 -2.91 -9.15 -6.09
C ARG A 34 -4.11 -9.95 -6.61
N VAL A 35 -4.50 -9.69 -7.84
CA VAL A 35 -5.50 -10.47 -8.57
C VAL A 35 -4.76 -11.57 -9.33
N GLU A 36 -4.97 -12.82 -8.92
CA GLU A 36 -4.39 -13.97 -9.60
C GLU A 36 -5.06 -14.17 -10.97
N ARG A 37 -4.41 -14.90 -11.88
CA ARG A 37 -4.94 -15.17 -13.22
C ARG A 37 -6.31 -15.83 -13.22
N THR A 38 -6.64 -16.55 -12.15
CA THR A 38 -7.94 -17.21 -11.94
C THR A 38 -9.04 -16.23 -11.51
N GLY A 39 -8.70 -14.97 -11.22
CA GLY A 39 -9.58 -13.99 -10.58
C GLY A 39 -9.57 -14.06 -9.05
N ALA A 40 -8.88 -15.03 -8.45
CA ALA A 40 -8.73 -15.11 -6.99
C ALA A 40 -7.94 -13.92 -6.45
N LEU A 41 -8.27 -13.46 -5.24
CA LEU A 41 -7.61 -12.34 -4.58
C LEU A 41 -6.62 -12.85 -3.53
N THR A 42 -5.37 -12.42 -3.64
CA THR A 42 -4.31 -12.71 -2.66
C THR A 42 -3.97 -11.42 -1.90
N VAL A 43 -4.00 -11.47 -0.57
CA VAL A 43 -3.50 -10.36 0.26
C VAL A 43 -1.99 -10.44 0.34
N LEU A 44 -1.32 -9.36 -0.08
CA LEU A 44 0.13 -9.26 -0.03
C LEU A 44 0.63 -8.55 1.23
N ALA A 45 -0.12 -7.56 1.71
CA ALA A 45 0.18 -6.84 2.94
C ALA A 45 -1.08 -6.15 3.49
N ASP A 46 -1.37 -6.32 4.77
CA ASP A 46 -2.45 -5.63 5.48
C ASP A 46 -2.06 -5.21 6.91
N HIS A 47 -0.96 -5.75 7.43
CA HIS A 47 -0.38 -5.41 8.72
C HIS A 47 1.14 -5.23 8.65
N PHE A 48 1.67 -4.41 9.55
CA PHE A 48 3.08 -4.31 9.86
C PHE A 48 3.25 -4.38 11.38
N GLU A 49 4.08 -5.30 11.88
CA GLU A 49 4.33 -5.50 13.31
C GLU A 49 3.03 -5.65 14.14
N GLY A 50 2.05 -6.39 13.60
CA GLY A 50 0.76 -6.64 14.25
C GLY A 50 -0.24 -5.47 14.21
N ARG A 51 0.13 -4.33 13.62
CA ARG A 51 -0.75 -3.16 13.43
C ARG A 51 -1.24 -3.10 12.00
N ARG A 52 -2.51 -2.79 11.79
CA ARG A 52 -3.05 -2.55 10.44
C ARG A 52 -2.38 -1.35 9.78
N LEU A 53 -2.09 -1.49 8.49
CA LEU A 53 -1.67 -0.37 7.62
C LEU A 53 -2.73 0.73 7.64
N ASN A 54 -2.39 1.99 7.36
CA ASN A 54 -3.36 3.08 7.34
C ASN A 54 -4.35 2.92 6.17
N SER A 55 -3.85 3.10 4.95
CA SER A 55 -4.56 2.96 3.69
C SER A 55 -3.55 3.06 2.55
N PRO A 56 -2.94 1.93 2.12
CA PRO A 56 -1.95 1.93 1.05
C PRO A 56 -2.43 2.71 -0.17
N ASN A 57 -1.60 3.58 -0.73
CA ASN A 57 -2.04 4.60 -1.70
C ASN A 57 -1.41 4.40 -3.08
N ASP A 58 -0.09 4.51 -3.19
CA ASP A 58 0.66 4.27 -4.44
C ASP A 58 1.56 3.06 -4.31
N LEU A 59 1.85 2.39 -5.42
CA LEU A 59 2.75 1.24 -5.45
C LEU A 59 3.53 1.15 -6.77
N VAL A 60 4.77 0.67 -6.69
CA VAL A 60 5.65 0.50 -7.85
C VAL A 60 6.59 -0.69 -7.62
N PHE A 61 6.84 -1.46 -8.68
CA PHE A 61 7.87 -2.50 -8.65
C PHE A 61 9.23 -1.91 -8.97
N ARG A 62 10.26 -2.41 -8.26
CA ARG A 62 11.66 -2.23 -8.65
C ARG A 62 12.08 -3.32 -9.65
N SER A 63 13.16 -3.09 -10.39
CA SER A 63 13.76 -4.06 -11.31
C SER A 63 14.28 -5.35 -10.66
N ASP A 64 14.29 -5.48 -9.32
CA ASP A 64 14.58 -6.75 -8.65
C ASP A 64 13.30 -7.57 -8.35
N GLY A 65 12.11 -7.01 -8.61
CA GLY A 65 10.82 -7.64 -8.31
C GLY A 65 10.25 -7.27 -6.94
N SER A 66 10.98 -6.49 -6.12
CA SER A 66 10.45 -5.97 -4.87
C SER A 66 9.34 -4.96 -5.13
N LEU A 67 8.28 -5.01 -4.33
CA LEU A 67 7.19 -4.04 -4.40
C LEU A 67 7.42 -2.94 -3.36
N TYR A 68 7.27 -1.69 -3.77
CA TYR A 68 7.32 -0.52 -2.89
C TYR A 68 5.95 0.13 -2.87
N PHE A 69 5.50 0.61 -1.71
CA PHE A 69 4.23 1.33 -1.61
C PHE A 69 4.20 2.38 -0.49
N THR A 70 3.34 3.38 -0.65
CA THR A 70 3.06 4.42 0.34
C THR A 70 1.83 4.07 1.17
N ASP A 71 1.81 4.47 2.44
CA ASP A 71 0.71 4.22 3.37
C ASP A 71 0.29 5.48 4.16
N PRO A 72 -0.17 6.55 3.46
CA PRO A 72 -0.83 7.67 4.11
C PRO A 72 -2.23 7.26 4.61
N PRO A 73 -2.86 8.02 5.51
CA PRO A 73 -4.19 7.69 6.04
C PRO A 73 -5.36 8.23 5.20
N PHE A 74 -5.15 8.60 3.93
CA PHE A 74 -6.16 9.24 3.08
C PHE A 74 -7.44 8.41 2.87
N GLY A 75 -7.36 7.08 2.96
CA GLY A 75 -8.51 6.18 2.88
C GLY A 75 -9.34 6.07 4.16
N LEU A 76 -8.89 6.67 5.28
CA LEU A 76 -9.60 6.67 6.55
C LEU A 76 -10.58 7.86 6.64
N PRO A 77 -11.77 7.68 7.27
CA PRO A 77 -12.80 8.72 7.34
C PRO A 77 -12.32 10.08 7.87
N ARG A 78 -11.50 10.08 8.93
CA ARG A 78 -10.93 11.29 9.55
C ARG A 78 -9.44 11.49 9.26
N VAL A 79 -8.91 10.78 8.25
CA VAL A 79 -7.53 10.91 7.76
C VAL A 79 -6.51 10.84 8.90
N PHE A 80 -5.82 11.94 9.24
CA PHE A 80 -4.77 11.96 10.25
C PHE A 80 -5.28 11.75 11.67
N GLU A 81 -6.48 12.23 11.96
CA GLU A 81 -7.14 12.21 13.26
C GLU A 81 -8.08 11.00 13.42
N ASP A 82 -7.98 10.03 12.52
CA ASP A 82 -8.83 8.85 12.57
C ASP A 82 -8.41 7.90 13.70
N PRO A 83 -9.31 7.58 14.65
CA PRO A 83 -9.00 6.74 15.79
C PRO A 83 -8.80 5.27 15.40
N ALA A 84 -9.21 4.86 14.19
CA ALA A 84 -8.97 3.52 13.69
C ALA A 84 -7.53 3.33 13.21
N LYS A 85 -6.72 4.39 13.15
CA LYS A 85 -5.27 4.28 12.92
C LYS A 85 -4.64 3.46 14.04
N GLU A 86 -3.88 2.46 13.64
CA GLU A 86 -3.12 1.63 14.58
C GLU A 86 -1.64 1.99 14.56
N THR A 87 -1.16 2.58 13.45
CA THR A 87 0.17 3.15 13.31
C THR A 87 0.16 4.67 13.56
N PRO A 88 1.02 5.21 14.44
CA PRO A 88 1.11 6.65 14.67
C PRO A 88 1.85 7.41 13.55
N TRP A 89 2.36 6.71 12.52
CA TRP A 89 3.06 7.29 11.37
C TRP A 89 2.35 6.99 10.05
N SER A 90 2.76 7.70 9.00
CA SER A 90 2.59 7.30 7.60
C SER A 90 3.93 6.73 7.11
N GLY A 91 3.89 5.68 6.29
CA GLY A 91 5.11 4.94 5.93
C GLY A 91 5.32 4.77 4.43
N VAL A 92 6.58 4.56 4.06
CA VAL A 92 6.94 3.91 2.78
C VAL A 92 7.47 2.52 3.11
N TYR A 93 6.92 1.51 2.46
CA TYR A 93 7.25 0.11 2.73
C TYR A 93 7.83 -0.57 1.49
N ARG A 94 8.64 -1.61 1.73
CA ARG A 94 9.11 -2.57 0.73
C ARG A 94 8.58 -3.96 1.10
N LEU A 95 7.99 -4.65 0.15
CA LEU A 95 7.61 -6.06 0.22
C LEU A 95 8.51 -6.87 -0.71
N GLU A 96 9.24 -7.82 -0.14
CA GLU A 96 10.14 -8.73 -0.83
C GLU A 96 10.01 -10.11 -0.18
N ASP A 97 9.81 -11.16 -0.99
CA ASP A 97 9.66 -12.55 -0.53
C ASP A 97 8.64 -12.73 0.62
N GLY A 98 7.50 -12.02 0.51
CA GLY A 98 6.43 -12.05 1.51
C GLY A 98 6.76 -11.29 2.81
N ARG A 99 7.94 -10.68 2.91
CA ARG A 99 8.36 -9.91 4.09
C ARG A 99 8.22 -8.41 3.86
N LEU A 100 7.41 -7.79 4.72
CA LEU A 100 7.21 -6.36 4.72
C LEU A 100 8.27 -5.65 5.57
N LYS A 101 8.88 -4.59 5.03
CA LYS A 101 9.87 -3.73 5.72
C LYS A 101 9.47 -2.27 5.61
N LEU A 102 9.44 -1.56 6.74
CA LEU A 102 9.33 -0.10 6.77
C LEU A 102 10.66 0.54 6.35
N LEU A 103 10.62 1.45 5.37
CA LEU A 103 11.80 2.15 4.87
C LEU A 103 11.97 3.53 5.51
N THR A 104 10.89 4.29 5.61
CA THR A 104 10.87 5.59 6.27
C THR A 104 9.50 5.90 6.83
N ARG A 105 9.50 6.73 7.89
CA ARG A 105 8.34 7.31 8.57
C ARG A 105 8.40 8.83 8.67
N GLU A 106 9.38 9.44 7.99
CA GLU A 106 9.67 10.88 8.08
C GLU A 106 8.70 11.71 7.24
N LEU A 107 8.06 11.09 6.25
CA LEU A 107 7.07 11.73 5.39
C LEU A 107 5.71 11.73 6.09
N ARG A 108 5.15 12.92 6.31
CA ARG A 108 3.81 13.07 6.90
C ARG A 108 2.73 12.38 6.06
N SER A 109 2.82 12.53 4.74
CA SER A 109 1.79 12.13 3.78
C SER A 109 2.43 11.58 2.50
N PRO A 110 3.17 10.45 2.56
CA PRO A 110 3.82 9.90 1.38
C PRO A 110 2.78 9.58 0.30
N ASN A 111 3.01 10.09 -0.91
CA ASN A 111 2.16 9.90 -2.07
C ASN A 111 3.03 10.02 -3.33
N GLY A 112 2.75 9.19 -4.33
CA GLY A 112 3.59 8.95 -5.49
C GLY A 112 4.86 8.17 -5.17
N LEU A 113 5.24 7.25 -6.06
CA LEU A 113 6.54 6.58 -6.07
C LEU A 113 6.98 6.35 -7.50
N ALA A 114 8.26 6.57 -7.79
CA ALA A 114 8.85 6.22 -9.07
C ALA A 114 10.33 5.91 -8.86
N PHE A 115 10.85 4.94 -9.60
CA PHE A 115 12.30 4.71 -9.63
C PHE A 115 12.94 5.51 -10.76
N SER A 116 14.15 6.02 -10.51
CA SER A 116 15.03 6.48 -11.59
C SER A 116 15.29 5.34 -12.60
N PRO A 117 15.64 5.63 -13.87
CA PRO A 117 15.88 4.60 -14.86
C PRO A 117 16.92 3.55 -14.43
N ASP A 118 17.95 3.96 -13.69
CA ASP A 118 19.00 3.09 -13.15
C ASP A 118 18.61 2.38 -11.83
N ASN A 119 17.40 2.59 -11.31
CA ASN A 119 16.85 1.99 -10.10
C ASN A 119 17.70 2.25 -8.82
N ARG A 120 18.46 3.36 -8.82
CA ARG A 120 19.29 3.80 -7.68
C ARG A 120 18.61 4.85 -6.81
N THR A 121 17.60 5.53 -7.33
CA THR A 121 16.79 6.51 -6.59
C THR A 121 15.33 6.06 -6.61
N LEU A 122 14.71 6.10 -5.44
CA LEU A 122 13.26 5.97 -5.21
C LEU A 122 12.68 7.35 -4.87
#